data_AF-A0A0E0I4Q6-F1
#
_entry.id   AF-A0A0E0I4Q6-F1
#
_cell.length_a   1.000
_cell.length_b   1.000
_cell.length_c   1.000
_cell.angle_alpha   90.00
_cell.angle_beta   90.00
_cell.angle_gamma   90.00
#
_symmetry.space_group_name_H-M   'P 1'
#
loop_
_entity.id
_entity.type
_entity.pdbx_description
1 polymer ?
#
loop_
_entity_poly.entity_id
_entity_poly.type
_entity_poly.pdbx_seq_one_letter_code
_entity_poly.pdbx_strand_id
1 'polypeptide(L)'
;MADSGSASERREEGKKGREEEEEDDVVCLDPSFFVDRSYETTTFTFGSQVLHLLCLRAASTDYDLTGQLVWPGAVLMNTYLSEHPETVKDHSIIELGSGIIKKNIEMQSCSGNANAVLTAEKLEWGNYVHISNIIEKHPSGFDLILGADIYILLSYFATLLLSLITSMDVLVLKEAEKHGMHVKEVDGTRTTISNLEGVIYDITLK
;
A
#
# COMPACT_ATOMS: atom_id res chain seq x y z
N MET A 1 -26.96 -90.02 -3.28
CA MET A 1 -25.87 -89.24 -3.91
C MET A 1 -26.49 -87.97 -4.44
N ALA A 2 -25.97 -86.83 -3.99
CA ALA A 2 -26.46 -85.50 -4.30
C ALA A 2 -26.22 -85.15 -5.78
N ASP A 3 -27.14 -84.40 -6.38
CA ASP A 3 -26.76 -83.15 -7.03
C ASP A 3 -27.99 -82.22 -7.14
N SER A 4 -27.72 -80.94 -7.03
CA SER A 4 -28.64 -79.85 -6.72
C SER A 4 -28.59 -78.78 -7.81
N GLY A 5 -29.70 -78.08 -8.02
CA GLY A 5 -29.73 -76.78 -8.70
C GLY A 5 -30.65 -76.75 -9.92
N SER A 6 -31.31 -75.65 -10.27
CA SER A 6 -31.50 -74.36 -9.63
C SER A 6 -32.67 -73.72 -10.37
N ALA A 7 -33.65 -73.18 -9.65
CA ALA A 7 -34.77 -72.46 -10.21
C ALA A 7 -34.32 -71.06 -10.65
N SER A 8 -34.31 -70.81 -11.96
CA SER A 8 -34.10 -69.48 -12.51
C SER A 8 -35.41 -68.70 -12.45
N GLU A 9 -35.52 -67.75 -11.52
CA GLU A 9 -36.37 -66.57 -11.67
C GLU A 9 -36.07 -65.61 -10.52
N ARG A 10 -35.38 -64.52 -10.83
CA ARG A 10 -35.61 -63.19 -10.25
C ARG A 10 -34.78 -62.17 -11.03
N ARG A 11 -35.50 -61.29 -11.74
CA ARG A 11 -34.95 -60.07 -12.33
C ARG A 11 -34.52 -59.17 -11.18
N GLU A 12 -33.24 -58.80 -11.14
CA GLU A 12 -32.76 -57.72 -10.29
C GLU A 12 -33.33 -56.40 -10.81
N GLU A 13 -34.19 -55.78 -10.00
CA GLU A 13 -34.55 -54.38 -10.15
C GLU A 13 -33.30 -53.54 -9.86
N GLY A 14 -32.76 -52.91 -10.90
CA GLY A 14 -31.68 -51.94 -10.79
C GLY A 14 -32.12 -50.77 -9.91
N LYS A 15 -31.67 -50.77 -8.66
CA LYS A 15 -31.77 -49.63 -7.76
C LYS A 15 -30.73 -48.60 -8.20
N LYS A 16 -31.09 -47.78 -9.18
CA LYS A 16 -30.31 -46.60 -9.58
C LYS A 16 -30.41 -45.60 -8.44
N GLY A 17 -29.44 -45.65 -7.52
CA GLY A 17 -29.22 -44.60 -6.54
C GLY A 17 -29.06 -43.29 -7.29
N ARG A 18 -30.00 -42.37 -7.08
CA ARG A 18 -29.87 -40.99 -7.50
C ARG A 18 -29.04 -40.36 -6.40
N GLU A 19 -27.73 -40.34 -6.58
CA GLU A 19 -26.85 -39.44 -5.85
C GLU A 19 -27.24 -38.04 -6.34
N GLU A 20 -28.14 -37.40 -5.59
CA GLU A 20 -28.31 -35.97 -5.66
C GLU A 20 -27.04 -35.39 -5.05
N GLU A 21 -26.08 -35.06 -5.91
CA GLU A 21 -24.99 -34.16 -5.56
C GLU A 21 -25.68 -32.87 -5.10
N GLU A 22 -25.71 -32.63 -3.79
CA GLU A 22 -25.86 -31.30 -3.24
C GLU A 22 -24.64 -30.52 -3.74
N GLU A 23 -24.75 -29.93 -4.93
CA GLU A 23 -23.92 -28.78 -5.29
C GLU A 23 -24.24 -27.72 -4.23
N ASP A 24 -23.42 -27.67 -3.18
CA ASP A 24 -23.29 -26.49 -2.34
C ASP A 24 -23.21 -25.31 -3.32
N ASP A 25 -24.21 -24.43 -3.32
CA ASP A 25 -24.25 -23.21 -4.12
C ASP A 25 -23.05 -22.33 -3.70
N VAL A 26 -21.86 -22.67 -4.22
CA VAL A 26 -20.65 -21.89 -4.04
C VAL A 26 -20.88 -20.61 -4.83
N VAL A 27 -21.28 -19.56 -4.11
CA VAL A 27 -21.38 -18.21 -4.65
C VAL A 27 -19.98 -17.75 -5.01
N CYS A 28 -19.61 -17.92 -6.28
CA CYS A 28 -18.40 -17.37 -6.85
C CYS A 28 -18.55 -15.84 -6.93
N LEU A 29 -18.06 -15.14 -5.91
CA LEU A 29 -18.00 -13.67 -5.93
C LEU A 29 -17.03 -13.21 -7.01
N ASP A 30 -17.47 -12.27 -7.84
CA ASP A 30 -16.59 -11.63 -8.81
C ASP A 30 -15.48 -10.86 -8.07
N PRO A 31 -14.20 -10.98 -8.47
CA PRO A 31 -13.10 -10.28 -7.81
C PRO A 31 -13.29 -8.76 -7.70
N SER A 32 -14.05 -8.14 -8.62
CA SER A 32 -14.37 -6.70 -8.54
C SER A 32 -15.20 -6.33 -7.32
N PHE A 33 -15.86 -7.29 -6.66
CA PHE A 33 -16.59 -7.09 -5.41
C PHE A 33 -15.68 -6.60 -4.28
N PHE A 34 -14.41 -6.98 -4.29
CA PHE A 34 -13.43 -6.58 -3.26
C PHE A 34 -12.68 -5.30 -3.62
N VAL A 35 -13.01 -4.68 -4.75
CA VAL A 35 -12.33 -3.48 -5.25
C VAL A 35 -13.18 -2.24 -4.98
N ASP A 36 -12.73 -1.40 -4.06
CA ASP A 36 -13.29 -0.08 -3.89
C ASP A 36 -12.90 0.83 -5.07
N ARG A 37 -13.92 1.44 -5.69
CA ARG A 37 -13.79 2.41 -6.79
C ARG A 37 -14.45 3.74 -6.45
N SER A 38 -14.92 3.91 -5.23
CA SER A 38 -15.67 5.08 -4.75
C SER A 38 -14.73 6.23 -4.38
N TYR A 39 -14.05 6.79 -5.40
CA TYR A 39 -13.25 7.98 -5.18
C TYR A 39 -14.13 9.15 -4.78
N GLU A 40 -13.78 9.80 -3.68
CA GLU A 40 -14.44 10.99 -3.17
C GLU A 40 -13.41 12.11 -3.00
N THR A 41 -13.85 13.36 -3.22
CA THR A 41 -13.01 14.51 -2.90
C THR A 41 -13.05 14.71 -1.39
N THR A 42 -11.94 14.39 -0.73
CA THR A 42 -11.75 14.55 0.70
C THR A 42 -10.94 15.81 0.97
N THR A 43 -11.33 16.56 2.00
CA THR A 43 -10.62 17.78 2.41
C THR A 43 -9.70 17.47 3.58
N PHE A 44 -8.42 17.77 3.41
CA PHE A 44 -7.40 17.67 4.45
C PHE A 44 -6.91 19.07 4.80
N THR A 45 -6.65 19.30 6.08
CA THR A 45 -6.15 20.60 6.57
C THR A 45 -4.89 20.35 7.39
N PHE A 46 -3.80 21.00 7.00
CA PHE A 46 -2.49 20.91 7.65
C PHE A 46 -1.98 22.33 7.90
N GLY A 47 -1.99 22.77 9.16
CA GLY A 47 -1.74 24.17 9.50
C GLY A 47 -2.73 25.11 8.77
N SER A 48 -2.20 26.03 7.97
CA SER A 48 -2.99 26.95 7.14
C SER A 48 -3.34 26.39 5.75
N GLN A 49 -2.80 25.23 5.37
CA GLN A 49 -2.97 24.65 4.05
C GLN A 49 -4.22 23.76 4.00
N VAL A 50 -5.00 23.93 2.94
CA VAL A 50 -6.20 23.13 2.66
C VAL A 50 -5.99 22.39 1.35
N LEU A 51 -6.05 21.06 1.41
CA LEU A 51 -5.89 20.18 0.27
C LEU A 51 -7.21 19.48 -0.04
N HIS A 52 -7.64 19.55 -1.29
CA HIS A 52 -8.77 18.79 -1.79
C HIS A 52 -8.24 17.65 -2.66
N LEU A 53 -8.34 16.43 -2.15
CA LEU A 53 -7.74 15.25 -2.77
C LEU A 53 -8.83 14.25 -3.15
N LEU A 54 -8.79 13.80 -4.39
CA LEU A 54 -9.58 12.67 -4.86
C LEU A 54 -8.90 11.36 -4.43
N CYS A 55 -9.48 10.66 -3.48
CA CYS A 55 -8.96 9.41 -2.92
C CYS A 55 -10.10 8.43 -2.55
N LEU A 56 -9.76 7.15 -2.34
CA LEU A 56 -10.69 6.16 -1.79
C LEU A 56 -10.89 6.37 -0.29
N ARG A 57 -11.99 5.82 0.25
CA ARG A 57 -12.33 5.87 1.68
C ARG A 57 -11.86 4.67 2.47
N ALA A 58 -11.66 3.54 1.79
CA ALA A 58 -11.23 2.30 2.40
C ALA A 58 -10.05 1.71 1.63
N ALA A 59 -9.20 0.99 2.36
CA ALA A 59 -8.16 0.19 1.76
C ALA A 59 -8.76 -0.96 0.97
N SER A 60 -8.21 -1.20 -0.22
CA SER A 60 -8.41 -2.45 -0.96
C SER A 60 -7.32 -3.44 -0.56
N THR A 61 -7.64 -4.73 -0.59
CA THR A 61 -6.64 -5.81 -0.43
C THR A 61 -5.80 -6.04 -1.68
N ASP A 62 -6.12 -5.34 -2.78
CA ASP A 62 -5.35 -5.37 -4.01
C ASP A 62 -4.07 -4.53 -3.88
N TYR A 63 -2.92 -5.14 -4.18
CA TYR A 63 -1.59 -4.55 -3.99
C TYR A 63 -1.42 -3.26 -4.80
N ASP A 64 -1.99 -3.19 -6.01
CA ASP A 64 -1.94 -2.02 -6.89
C ASP A 64 -2.85 -0.87 -6.42
N LEU A 65 -3.78 -1.15 -5.50
CA LEU A 65 -4.78 -0.19 -5.02
C LEU A 65 -4.51 0.31 -3.60
N THR A 66 -3.48 -0.20 -2.94
CA THR A 66 -3.06 0.25 -1.60
C THR A 66 -2.73 1.76 -1.60
N GLY A 67 -2.12 2.28 -2.65
CA GLY A 67 -1.77 3.70 -2.78
C GLY A 67 -2.94 4.64 -3.12
N GLN A 68 -4.20 4.18 -3.07
CA GLN A 68 -5.37 4.96 -3.51
C GLN A 68 -6.11 5.71 -2.39
N LEU A 69 -5.68 5.55 -1.14
CA LEU A 69 -6.14 6.32 0.01
C LEU A 69 -5.00 7.18 0.59
N VAL A 70 -5.36 8.13 1.45
CA VAL A 70 -4.39 8.85 2.28
C VAL A 70 -4.17 8.04 3.55
N TRP A 71 -2.97 7.49 3.71
CA TRP A 71 -2.63 6.65 4.86
C TRP A 71 -2.31 7.48 6.13
N PRO A 72 -2.46 6.91 7.33
CA PRO A 72 -2.16 7.59 8.58
C PRO A 72 -0.74 8.18 8.68
N GLY A 73 0.28 7.51 8.15
CA GLY A 73 1.65 8.02 8.13
C GLY A 73 1.79 9.25 7.23
N ALA A 74 1.06 9.30 6.11
CA ALA A 74 1.02 10.50 5.27
C ALA A 74 0.34 11.68 6.00
N VAL A 75 -0.71 11.42 6.77
CA VAL A 75 -1.35 12.43 7.64
C VAL A 75 -0.37 12.92 8.71
N LEU A 76 0.37 12.02 9.36
CA LEU A 76 1.39 12.35 10.36
C LEU A 76 2.49 13.24 9.76
N MET A 77 3.05 12.82 8.64
CA MET A 77 4.12 13.53 7.93
C MET A 77 3.66 14.95 7.52
N ASN A 78 2.49 15.07 6.90
CA ASN A 78 1.98 16.39 6.48
C ASN A 78 1.64 17.30 7.66
N THR A 79 1.16 16.74 8.78
CA THR A 79 0.95 17.51 10.02
C THR A 79 2.27 18.08 10.52
N TYR A 80 3.29 17.23 10.65
CA TYR A 80 4.63 17.64 11.07
C TYR A 80 5.24 18.71 10.17
N LEU A 81 5.19 18.51 8.84
CA LEU A 81 5.74 19.47 7.86
C LEU A 81 5.02 20.82 7.91
N SER A 82 3.71 20.84 8.22
CA SER A 82 2.96 22.09 8.36
C SER A 82 3.35 22.90 9.60
N GLU A 83 3.84 22.22 10.64
CA GLU A 83 4.33 22.83 11.88
C GLU A 83 5.82 23.23 11.78
N HIS A 84 6.57 22.58 10.88
CA HIS A 84 8.01 22.74 10.68
C HIS A 84 8.36 23.09 9.22
N PRO A 85 7.84 24.21 8.67
CA PRO A 85 8.03 24.56 7.26
C PRO A 85 9.50 24.75 6.87
N GLU A 86 10.38 25.07 7.81
CA GLU A 86 11.84 25.13 7.62
C GLU A 86 12.46 23.81 7.18
N THR A 87 11.81 22.67 7.47
CA THR A 87 12.24 21.33 7.03
C THR A 87 12.26 21.21 5.51
N VAL A 88 11.32 21.88 4.83
CA VAL A 88 11.13 21.77 3.37
C VAL A 88 11.50 23.06 2.63
N LYS A 89 11.50 24.19 3.34
CA LYS A 89 11.80 25.49 2.75
C LYS A 89 13.21 25.49 2.17
N ASP A 90 13.35 25.99 0.94
CA ASP A 90 14.62 26.14 0.23
C ASP A 90 15.36 24.81 -0.05
N HIS A 91 14.69 23.66 0.08
CA HIS A 91 15.22 22.34 -0.25
C HIS A 91 14.64 21.82 -1.57
N SER A 92 15.45 21.13 -2.36
CA SER A 92 14.98 20.26 -3.43
C SER A 92 14.50 18.92 -2.84
N ILE A 93 13.29 18.51 -3.20
CA ILE A 93 12.59 17.41 -2.52
C ILE A 93 12.15 16.35 -3.52
N ILE A 94 12.35 15.09 -3.16
CA ILE A 94 11.71 13.95 -3.81
C ILE A 94 10.87 13.18 -2.78
N GLU A 95 9.61 12.91 -3.10
CA GLU A 95 8.75 12.03 -2.32
C GLU A 95 8.67 10.66 -2.99
N LEU A 96 8.94 9.61 -2.22
CA LEU A 96 8.83 8.23 -2.67
C LEU A 96 7.51 7.63 -2.15
N GLY A 97 6.85 6.80 -2.96
CA GLY A 97 5.57 6.19 -2.56
C GLY A 97 4.43 7.19 -2.40
N SER A 98 4.38 8.23 -3.24
CA SER A 98 3.44 9.37 -3.15
C SER A 98 1.95 9.04 -3.41
N GLY A 99 1.59 7.76 -3.60
CA GLY A 99 0.22 7.28 -3.70
C GLY A 99 -0.67 8.07 -4.68
N ILE A 100 -1.72 8.70 -4.16
CA ILE A 100 -2.74 9.44 -4.93
C ILE A 100 -2.24 10.75 -5.53
N ILE A 101 -1.01 11.20 -5.24
CA ILE A 101 -0.53 12.53 -5.63
C ILE A 101 -0.49 12.69 -7.15
N LYS A 102 0.02 11.69 -7.89
CA LYS A 102 0.07 11.74 -9.36
C LYS A 102 -1.31 12.00 -9.98
N LYS A 103 -2.31 11.24 -9.54
CA LYS A 103 -3.70 11.37 -10.02
C LYS A 103 -4.25 12.77 -9.75
N ASN A 104 -3.93 13.35 -8.59
CA ASN A 104 -4.41 14.68 -8.21
C ASN A 104 -3.70 15.81 -8.96
N ILE A 105 -2.40 15.70 -9.24
CA ILE A 105 -1.66 16.65 -10.08
C ILE A 105 -2.25 16.71 -11.49
N GLU A 106 -2.52 15.55 -12.09
CA GLU A 106 -3.10 15.46 -13.42
C GLU A 106 -4.49 16.14 -13.48
N MET A 107 -5.32 15.97 -12.45
CA MET A 107 -6.62 16.65 -12.37
C MET A 107 -6.50 18.17 -12.14
N GLN A 108 -5.54 18.63 -11.35
CA GLN A 108 -5.34 20.06 -11.08
C GLN A 108 -4.65 20.79 -12.23
N SER A 109 -3.83 20.10 -13.03
CA SER A 109 -3.23 20.68 -14.25
C SER A 109 -4.32 21.07 -15.25
N CYS A 110 -5.46 20.37 -15.24
CA CYS A 110 -6.64 20.73 -16.03
C CYS A 110 -7.38 21.99 -15.51
N SER A 111 -7.07 22.49 -14.31
CA SER A 111 -7.74 23.64 -13.68
C SER A 111 -6.94 24.96 -13.70
N GLY A 112 -5.72 24.96 -14.26
CA GLY A 112 -4.98 26.18 -14.63
C GLY A 112 -4.27 26.94 -13.51
N ASN A 113 -4.09 26.35 -12.32
CA ASN A 113 -3.45 27.02 -11.18
C ASN A 113 -1.99 26.54 -11.01
N ALA A 114 -1.06 27.22 -11.69
CA ALA A 114 0.37 26.86 -11.70
C ALA A 114 1.17 27.80 -10.78
N ASN A 115 1.43 27.39 -9.53
CA ASN A 115 2.39 28.10 -8.67
C ASN A 115 3.48 27.20 -8.05
N ALA A 116 3.40 25.88 -8.22
CA ALA A 116 4.51 24.96 -7.98
C ALA A 116 4.53 23.93 -9.12
N VAL A 117 5.68 23.73 -9.77
CA VAL A 117 5.85 22.69 -10.80
C VAL A 117 6.04 21.36 -10.05
N LEU A 118 4.94 20.77 -9.59
CA LEU A 118 4.95 19.41 -9.06
C LEU A 118 5.01 18.43 -10.23
N THR A 119 6.08 17.65 -10.32
CA THR A 119 6.22 16.58 -11.30
C THR A 119 6.07 15.23 -10.62
N ALA A 120 5.21 14.37 -11.18
CA ALA A 120 5.05 13.00 -10.72
C ALA A 120 5.60 12.03 -11.76
N GLU A 121 6.56 11.19 -11.34
CA GLU A 121 7.20 10.20 -12.20
C GLU A 121 6.95 8.78 -11.66
N LYS A 122 6.89 7.79 -12.56
CA LYS A 122 6.79 6.39 -12.16
C LYS A 122 8.17 5.91 -11.70
N LEU A 123 8.26 5.47 -10.45
CA LEU A 123 9.42 4.76 -9.91
C LEU A 123 8.97 3.38 -9.43
N GLU A 124 9.61 2.34 -9.93
CA GLU A 124 9.44 0.98 -9.43
C GLU A 124 10.67 0.65 -8.59
N TRP A 125 10.47 0.14 -7.38
CA TRP A 125 11.56 -0.19 -6.46
C TRP A 125 12.50 -1.22 -7.10
N GLY A 126 13.80 -0.91 -7.12
CA GLY A 126 14.82 -1.76 -7.75
C GLY A 126 14.89 -1.68 -9.28
N ASN A 127 14.03 -0.88 -9.93
CA ASN A 127 14.11 -0.67 -11.37
C ASN A 127 15.19 0.38 -11.71
N TYR A 128 16.37 -0.11 -12.09
CA TYR A 128 17.52 0.73 -12.41
C TYR A 128 17.28 1.71 -13.55
N VAL A 129 16.42 1.40 -14.53
CA VAL A 129 16.12 2.32 -15.63
C VAL A 129 15.36 3.53 -15.10
N HIS A 130 14.35 3.31 -14.26
CA HIS A 130 13.61 4.41 -13.64
C HIS A 130 14.51 5.26 -12.75
N ILE A 131 15.36 4.63 -11.93
CA ILE A 131 16.31 5.32 -11.06
C ILE A 131 17.31 6.16 -11.88
N SER A 132 17.93 5.59 -12.90
CA SER A 132 18.88 6.30 -13.77
C SER A 132 18.24 7.50 -14.45
N ASN A 133 17.01 7.35 -14.97
CA ASN A 133 16.29 8.47 -15.60
C ASN A 133 16.05 9.63 -14.64
N ILE A 134 15.71 9.35 -13.37
CA ILE A 134 15.52 10.38 -12.34
C ILE A 134 16.86 11.07 -12.03
N ILE A 135 17.94 10.30 -11.86
CA ILE A 135 19.29 10.84 -11.59
C ILE A 135 19.77 11.71 -12.76
N GLU A 136 19.52 11.30 -14.00
CA GLU A 136 19.87 12.07 -15.20
C GLU A 136 19.12 13.40 -15.28
N LYS A 137 17.84 13.44 -14.90
CA LYS A 137 17.04 14.67 -14.86
C LYS A 137 17.43 15.61 -13.71
N HIS A 138 17.92 15.04 -12.61
CA HIS A 138 18.29 15.77 -11.40
C HIS A 138 19.75 15.48 -11.02
N PRO A 139 20.73 15.96 -11.81
CA PRO A 139 22.15 15.63 -11.60
C PRO A 139 22.72 16.22 -10.30
N SER A 140 22.09 17.26 -9.75
CA SER A 140 22.41 17.82 -8.43
C SER A 140 21.81 17.02 -7.27
N GLY A 141 20.97 16.01 -7.55
CA GLY A 141 20.26 15.23 -6.55
C GLY A 141 19.10 15.99 -5.91
N PHE A 142 18.73 15.55 -4.71
CA PHE A 142 17.71 16.15 -3.86
C PHE A 142 18.30 16.35 -2.46
N ASP A 143 17.97 17.47 -1.83
CA ASP A 143 18.41 17.78 -0.47
C ASP A 143 17.62 16.97 0.57
N LEU A 144 16.36 16.62 0.25
CA LEU A 144 15.48 15.86 1.14
C LEU A 144 14.71 14.76 0.38
N ILE A 145 14.65 13.58 0.98
CA ILE A 145 13.82 12.46 0.53
C ILE A 145 12.70 12.27 1.55
N LEU A 146 11.45 12.35 1.09
CA LEU A 146 10.27 12.12 1.91
C LEU A 146 9.65 10.75 1.62
N GLY A 147 9.01 10.19 2.64
CA GLY A 147 8.35 8.91 2.53
C GLY A 147 7.44 8.59 3.70
N ALA A 148 6.21 8.20 3.40
CA ALA A 148 5.24 7.75 4.38
C ALA A 148 4.59 6.44 3.92
N ASP A 149 4.49 5.45 4.81
CA ASP A 149 3.84 4.17 4.54
C ASP A 149 4.35 3.42 3.29
N ILE A 150 5.64 3.61 2.95
CA ILE A 150 6.26 3.09 1.71
C ILE A 150 6.43 1.57 1.71
N TYR A 151 6.58 0.95 2.88
CA TYR A 151 6.94 -0.47 2.99
C TYR A 151 5.73 -1.30 3.43
N ILE A 152 4.90 -1.71 2.47
CA ILE A 152 3.83 -2.72 2.70
C ILE A 152 4.24 -4.10 2.14
N LEU A 153 5.25 -4.16 1.27
CA LEU A 153 5.52 -5.29 0.38
C LEU A 153 6.21 -6.52 1.01
N LEU A 154 6.80 -6.42 2.21
CA LEU A 154 7.42 -7.59 2.86
C LEU A 154 6.42 -8.49 3.59
N SER A 155 5.18 -8.05 3.79
CA SER A 155 4.20 -8.81 4.56
C SER A 155 3.57 -9.98 3.78
N TYR A 156 3.40 -9.86 2.45
CA TYR A 156 2.65 -10.86 1.67
C TYR A 156 3.48 -12.07 1.23
N PHE A 157 4.79 -11.94 1.01
CA PHE A 157 5.67 -13.09 0.73
C PHE A 157 6.14 -13.83 1.99
N ALA A 158 5.91 -13.26 3.19
CA ALA A 158 6.43 -13.76 4.45
C ALA A 158 5.36 -14.31 5.41
N THR A 159 4.15 -14.63 4.92
CA THR A 159 3.02 -15.11 5.74
C THR A 159 3.32 -16.41 6.51
N LEU A 160 4.42 -17.12 6.23
CA LEU A 160 4.83 -18.30 6.98
C LEU A 160 6.06 -18.10 7.92
N LEU A 161 6.83 -17.01 7.78
CA LEU A 161 8.05 -16.79 8.59
C LEU A 161 7.93 -15.59 9.56
N LEU A 162 6.97 -14.68 9.34
CA LEU A 162 6.83 -13.44 10.10
C LEU A 162 6.00 -13.55 11.40
N SER A 163 5.70 -14.76 11.86
CA SER A 163 5.11 -14.97 13.20
C SER A 163 6.11 -14.73 14.34
N LEU A 164 7.37 -14.39 14.02
CA LEU A 164 8.41 -13.94 14.96
C LEU A 164 8.76 -12.45 14.73
N ILE A 165 7.71 -11.63 14.71
CA ILE A 165 7.58 -10.22 15.10
C ILE A 165 8.92 -9.47 15.28
N THR A 166 9.39 -8.84 14.21
CA THR A 166 10.02 -7.52 14.30
C THR A 166 9.08 -6.56 13.59
N SER A 167 8.75 -5.41 14.20
CA SER A 167 8.01 -4.36 13.48
C SER A 167 8.78 -4.04 12.19
N MET A 168 8.08 -3.84 11.07
CA MET A 168 8.73 -3.49 9.80
C MET A 168 9.60 -2.24 9.96
N ASP A 169 9.20 -1.31 10.85
CA ASP A 169 9.98 -0.14 11.23
C ASP A 169 11.39 -0.55 11.67
N VAL A 170 11.50 -1.52 12.58
CA VAL A 170 12.79 -1.99 13.10
C VAL A 170 13.70 -2.55 12.00
N LEU A 171 13.14 -3.19 10.97
CA LEU A 171 13.93 -3.71 9.85
C LEU A 171 14.49 -2.58 8.97
N VAL A 172 13.67 -1.57 8.67
CA VAL A 172 14.10 -0.40 7.88
C VAL A 172 15.22 0.34 8.60
N LEU A 173 15.05 0.60 9.90
CA LEU A 173 16.07 1.31 10.69
C LEU A 173 17.37 0.52 10.77
N LYS A 174 17.31 -0.80 11.00
CA LYS A 174 18.50 -1.68 11.01
C LYS A 174 19.21 -1.71 9.67
N GLU A 175 18.48 -1.74 8.56
CA GLU A 175 19.09 -1.74 7.22
C GLU A 175 19.75 -0.38 6.91
N ALA A 176 19.16 0.73 7.35
CA ALA A 176 19.77 2.06 7.25
C ALA A 176 21.07 2.15 8.06
N GLU A 177 21.05 1.70 9.33
CA GLU A 177 22.23 1.65 10.20
C GLU A 177 23.34 0.76 9.61
N LYS A 178 22.99 -0.39 9.04
CA LYS A 178 23.94 -1.30 8.37
C LYS A 178 24.62 -0.65 7.18
N HIS A 179 23.95 0.27 6.49
CA HIS A 179 24.53 1.08 5.42
C HIS A 179 25.23 2.35 5.92
N GLY A 180 25.41 2.48 7.23
CA GLY A 180 26.17 3.57 7.85
C GLY A 180 25.40 4.88 8.00
N MET A 181 24.09 4.89 7.73
CA MET A 181 23.23 6.05 7.94
C MET A 181 23.01 6.29 9.44
N HIS A 182 22.81 7.55 9.82
CA HIS A 182 22.39 7.91 11.16
C HIS A 182 20.87 8.04 11.21
N VAL A 183 20.24 7.29 12.11
CA VAL A 183 18.79 7.23 12.27
C VAL A 183 18.43 7.86 13.61
N LYS A 184 17.53 8.84 13.60
CA LYS A 184 17.03 9.50 14.81
C LYS A 184 15.51 9.59 14.76
N GLU A 185 14.84 9.20 15.84
CA GLU A 185 13.43 9.57 16.03
C GLU A 185 13.32 11.09 16.20
N VAL A 186 12.36 11.70 15.49
CA VAL A 186 12.10 13.13 15.64
C VAL A 186 11.31 13.35 16.92
N ASP A 187 11.89 14.11 17.84
CA ASP A 187 11.36 14.34 19.18
C ASP A 187 9.92 14.89 19.12
N GLY A 188 9.00 14.26 19.85
CA GLY A 188 7.59 14.68 19.93
C GLY A 188 6.69 14.20 18.79
N THR A 189 7.20 13.45 17.81
CA THR A 189 6.38 12.96 16.68
C THR A 189 5.68 11.63 16.95
N ARG A 190 6.14 10.87 17.94
CA ARG A 190 5.50 9.61 18.34
C ARG A 190 4.10 9.86 18.88
N THR A 191 3.11 9.30 18.21
CA THR A 191 1.70 9.50 18.54
C THR A 191 0.84 8.30 18.13
N THR A 192 -0.38 8.23 18.66
CA THR A 192 -1.37 7.23 18.25
C THR A 192 -2.36 7.86 17.27
N ILE A 193 -2.44 7.29 16.06
CA ILE A 193 -3.40 7.68 15.03
C ILE A 193 -4.43 6.56 14.90
N SER A 194 -5.65 6.81 15.36
CA SER A 194 -6.69 5.80 15.55
C SER A 194 -6.23 4.68 16.51
N ASN A 195 -5.83 3.53 15.98
CA ASN A 195 -5.37 2.36 16.73
C ASN A 195 -3.94 1.94 16.37
N LEU A 196 -3.22 2.77 15.59
CA LEU A 196 -1.84 2.52 15.16
C LEU A 196 -0.92 3.55 15.82
N GLU A 197 0.28 3.12 16.20
CA GLU A 197 1.36 4.03 16.59
C GLU A 197 2.05 4.54 15.32
N GLY A 198 2.28 5.85 15.26
CA GLY A 198 3.04 6.50 14.20
C GLY A 198 4.19 7.30 14.80
N VAL A 199 5.29 7.40 14.06
CA VAL A 199 6.50 8.13 14.45
C VAL A 199 7.24 8.59 13.20
N ILE A 200 7.92 9.72 13.28
CA ILE A 200 8.78 10.22 12.20
C ILE A 200 10.24 9.94 12.55
N TYR A 201 10.96 9.39 11.58
CA TYR A 201 12.41 9.19 11.66
C TYR A 201 13.12 10.14 10.70
N ASP A 202 14.16 10.79 11.19
CA ASP A 202 15.16 11.49 10.41
C ASP A 202 16.33 10.53 10.13
N ILE A 203 16.69 10.39 8.85
CA ILE A 203 17.74 9.49 8.40
C ILE A 203 18.74 10.30 7.58
N THR A 204 19.95 10.44 8.10
CA THR A 204 21.00 11.26 7.50
C THR A 204 22.20 10.42 7.05
N LEU A 205 22.80 10.81 5.92
CA LEU A 205 24.08 10.27 5.47
C LEU A 205 25.22 10.90 6.28
N LYS A 206 26.28 10.14 6.54
CA LYS A 206 27.50 10.64 7.20
C LYS A 206 28.37 11.46 6.27
#